data_AF-A0A2X2YCQ3-F1
#
_entry.id   AF-A0A2X2YCQ3-F1
#
_cell.length_a   1.000
_cell.length_b   1.000
_cell.length_c   1.000
_cell.angle_alpha   90.00
_cell.angle_beta   90.00
_cell.angle_gamma   90.00
#
_symmetry.space_group_name_H-M   'P 1'
#
loop_
_entity.id
_entity.type
_entity.pdbx_description
1 polymer ?
#
loop_
_entity_poly.entity_id
_entity_poly.type
_entity_poly.pdbx_seq_one_letter_code
_entity_poly.pdbx_strand_id
1 'polypeptide(L)'
;MKNISKSKGYKIDLNYEVYKEGKEVKNEPILTSVSETYEKGKENITLGINFKDDNGINCLLGGDGVYSRHNYKAEENIKDYFSANFAGDYDLEIEKGKRVCLYYATSGNGISSNVIGMDMDSEEIKETINKSKDCIFLSISVDDFSE
;
A
#
# COMPACT_ATOMS: atom_id res chain seq x y z
N MET A 1 2.81 -10.43 -9.37
CA MET A 1 4.05 -10.32 -8.57
C MET A 1 5.25 -10.69 -9.44
N LYS A 2 6.41 -10.03 -9.26
CA LYS A 2 7.65 -10.25 -10.01
C LYS A 2 8.84 -10.50 -9.07
N ASN A 3 9.81 -11.27 -9.55
CA ASN A 3 11.09 -11.54 -8.87
C ASN A 3 10.99 -12.24 -7.50
N ILE A 4 9.88 -12.95 -7.24
CA ILE A 4 9.72 -13.84 -6.09
C ILE A 4 10.44 -15.16 -6.35
N SER A 5 11.13 -15.66 -5.31
CA SER A 5 11.88 -16.91 -5.37
C SER A 5 10.93 -18.11 -5.50
N LYS A 6 11.11 -18.92 -6.55
CA LYS A 6 10.26 -20.10 -6.84
C LYS A 6 10.29 -21.21 -5.77
N SER A 7 11.25 -21.17 -4.86
CA SER A 7 11.44 -22.16 -3.79
C SER A 7 11.11 -21.60 -2.40
N LYS A 8 10.56 -20.39 -2.33
CA LYS A 8 10.17 -19.72 -1.10
C LYS A 8 8.69 -19.35 -1.17
N GLY A 9 8.11 -19.14 0.01
CA GLY A 9 6.84 -18.46 0.12
C GLY A 9 6.98 -16.98 -0.24
N TYR A 10 5.89 -16.23 -0.13
CA TYR A 10 5.92 -14.78 -0.21
C TYR A 10 5.18 -14.13 0.95
N LYS A 11 5.57 -12.91 1.26
CA LYS A 11 4.91 -12.02 2.21
C LYS A 11 4.43 -10.80 1.46
N ILE A 12 3.17 -10.43 1.65
CA ILE A 12 2.61 -9.16 1.19
C ILE A 12 2.34 -8.31 2.42
N ASP A 13 2.84 -7.08 2.39
CA ASP A 13 2.55 -6.07 3.40
C ASP A 13 1.83 -4.89 2.74
N LEU A 14 0.75 -4.46 3.38
CA LEU A 14 0.11 -3.18 3.13
C LEU A 14 0.47 -2.25 4.30
N ASN A 15 1.15 -1.15 4.00
CA ASN A 15 1.64 -0.22 5.00
C ASN A 15 0.85 1.08 4.98
N TYR A 16 0.62 1.62 6.17
CA TYR A 16 0.16 2.99 6.36
C TYR A 16 1.36 3.87 6.72
N GLU A 17 1.64 4.84 5.86
CA GLU A 17 2.81 5.71 5.96
C GLU A 17 2.37 7.16 6.14
N VAL A 18 2.97 7.87 7.10
CA VAL A 18 2.69 9.29 7.36
C VAL A 18 3.98 10.07 7.29
N TYR A 19 3.93 11.15 6.51
CA TYR A 19 5.01 12.10 6.36
C TYR A 19 4.56 13.48 6.84
N LYS A 20 5.40 14.14 7.62
CA LYS A 20 5.18 15.52 8.08
C LYS A 20 6.42 16.34 7.80
N GLU A 21 6.24 17.49 7.16
CA GLU A 21 7.33 18.39 6.77
C GLU A 21 8.46 17.66 6.02
N GLY A 22 8.08 16.80 5.07
CA GLY A 22 9.01 16.01 4.26
C GLY A 22 9.69 14.83 4.96
N LYS A 23 9.32 14.52 6.22
CA LYS A 23 9.93 13.43 7.00
C LYS A 23 8.95 12.32 7.31
N GLU A 24 9.39 11.07 7.20
CA GLU A 24 8.62 9.92 7.66
C GLU A 24 8.48 9.96 9.19
N VAL A 25 7.24 9.97 9.67
CA VAL A 25 6.92 9.95 11.11
C VAL A 25 6.19 8.67 11.53
N LYS A 26 5.64 7.93 10.57
CA LYS A 26 4.97 6.64 10.78
C LYS A 26 5.12 5.79 9.52
N ASN A 27 5.42 4.51 9.72
CA ASN A 27 5.40 3.49 8.69
C ASN A 27 5.12 2.16 9.38
N GLU A 28 3.88 1.69 9.28
CA GLU A 28 3.47 0.46 9.96
C GLU A 28 2.64 -0.44 9.05
N PRO A 29 2.85 -1.77 9.11
CA PRO A 29 2.02 -2.72 8.38
C PRO A 29 0.62 -2.75 9.00
N ILE A 30 -0.38 -2.45 8.19
CA ILE A 30 -1.81 -2.50 8.58
C ILE A 30 -2.50 -3.76 8.07
N LEU A 31 -1.86 -4.49 7.16
CA LEU A 31 -2.25 -5.83 6.76
C LEU A 31 -1.00 -6.59 6.32
N THR A 32 -0.77 -7.76 6.90
CA THR A 32 0.25 -8.69 6.43
C THR A 32 -0.44 -9.98 6.00
N SER A 33 0.06 -10.56 4.91
CA SER A 33 -0.34 -11.88 4.46
C SER A 33 0.89 -12.67 4.03
N VAL A 34 0.92 -13.94 4.41
CA VAL A 34 2.03 -14.85 4.11
C VAL A 34 1.45 -16.07 3.42
N SER A 35 2.10 -16.49 2.35
CA SER A 35 1.89 -17.78 1.72
C SER A 35 3.19 -18.57 1.81
N GLU A 36 3.14 -19.76 2.39
CA GLU A 36 4.30 -20.68 2.48
C GLU A 36 4.61 -21.35 1.14
N THR A 37 3.62 -21.40 0.24
CA THR A 37 3.71 -22.07 -1.05
C THR A 37 3.48 -21.08 -2.18
N TYR A 38 4.52 -20.82 -2.98
CA TYR A 38 4.36 -20.17 -4.28
C TYR A 38 4.23 -21.25 -5.36
N GLU A 39 3.00 -21.57 -5.78
CA GLU A 39 2.82 -22.43 -6.95
C GLU A 39 3.19 -21.65 -8.22
N LYS A 40 4.02 -22.25 -9.08
CA LYS A 40 4.52 -21.60 -10.30
C LYS A 40 3.36 -21.08 -11.17
N GLY A 41 3.04 -19.79 -11.07
CA GLY A 41 1.99 -19.14 -11.87
C GLY A 41 1.73 -17.69 -11.48
N LYS A 42 0.67 -17.11 -12.06
CA LYS A 42 0.03 -15.89 -11.54
C LYS A 42 -0.91 -16.33 -10.41
N GLU A 43 -0.63 -15.91 -9.18
CA GLU A 43 -1.66 -15.95 -8.13
C GLU A 43 -2.55 -14.72 -8.26
N ASN A 44 -3.85 -14.96 -8.39
CA ASN A 44 -4.85 -13.90 -8.40
C ASN A 44 -5.16 -13.53 -6.95
N ILE A 45 -4.42 -12.56 -6.43
CA ILE A 45 -4.65 -12.01 -5.10
C ILE A 45 -5.47 -10.74 -5.25
N THR A 46 -6.64 -10.74 -4.63
CA THR A 46 -7.52 -9.58 -4.57
C THR A 46 -7.20 -8.77 -3.32
N LEU A 47 -6.92 -7.48 -3.50
CA LEU A 47 -6.79 -6.50 -2.42
C LEU A 47 -8.02 -5.59 -2.41
N GLY A 48 -8.82 -5.67 -1.35
CA GLY A 48 -9.90 -4.74 -1.07
C GLY A 48 -9.49 -3.72 -0.01
N ILE A 49 -9.59 -2.43 -0.32
CA ILE A 49 -9.38 -1.33 0.62
C ILE A 49 -10.64 -0.49 0.66
N ASN A 50 -11.14 -0.20 1.87
CA ASN A 50 -12.32 0.63 2.06
C ASN A 50 -12.13 1.63 3.21
N PHE A 51 -12.17 2.91 2.89
CA PHE A 51 -12.07 4.00 3.85
C PHE A 51 -13.44 4.29 4.48
N LYS A 52 -13.47 4.43 5.79
CA LYS A 52 -14.68 4.63 6.58
C LYS A 52 -14.79 6.06 7.09
N ASP A 53 -16.03 6.41 7.43
CA ASP A 53 -16.35 7.74 7.90
C ASP A 53 -15.70 8.12 9.24
N ASP A 54 -15.25 7.13 9.99
CA ASP A 54 -14.67 7.27 11.31
C ASP A 54 -13.14 7.13 11.30
N ASN A 55 -12.45 7.37 10.18
CA ASN A 55 -11.01 7.11 10.01
C ASN A 55 -10.63 5.61 10.08
N GLY A 56 -11.61 4.71 9.98
CA GLY A 56 -11.36 3.30 9.78
C GLY A 56 -10.87 3.01 8.35
N ILE A 57 -9.91 2.11 8.21
CA ILE A 57 -9.47 1.56 6.93
C ILE A 57 -9.66 0.04 7.01
N ASN A 58 -10.66 -0.47 6.29
CA ASN A 58 -10.89 -1.90 6.20
C ASN A 58 -10.08 -2.46 5.04
N CYS A 59 -9.21 -3.41 5.35
CA CYS A 59 -8.34 -4.06 4.40
C CYS A 59 -8.68 -5.54 4.33
N LEU A 60 -8.75 -6.08 3.11
CA LEU A 60 -8.94 -7.50 2.85
C LEU A 60 -7.97 -7.91 1.76
N LEU A 61 -7.25 -8.99 2.00
CA LEU A 61 -6.42 -9.64 1.00
C LEU A 61 -6.89 -11.09 0.89
N GLY A 62 -7.29 -11.50 -0.31
CA GLY A 62 -7.90 -12.79 -0.55
C GLY A 62 -7.46 -13.38 -1.89
N GLY A 63 -7.03 -14.64 -1.87
CA GLY A 63 -6.68 -15.45 -3.03
C GLY A 63 -6.76 -16.93 -2.68
N ASP A 64 -6.43 -17.80 -3.65
CA ASP A 64 -6.41 -19.24 -3.40
C ASP A 64 -5.40 -19.57 -2.29
N GLY A 65 -5.89 -20.13 -1.18
CA GLY A 65 -5.06 -20.50 -0.03
C GLY A 65 -4.61 -19.34 0.88
N VAL A 66 -4.98 -18.09 0.57
CA VAL A 66 -4.52 -16.90 1.30
C VAL A 66 -5.69 -16.01 1.66
N TYR A 67 -5.89 -15.74 2.95
CA TYR A 67 -6.91 -14.80 3.42
C TYR A 67 -6.42 -14.02 4.64
N SER A 68 -6.45 -12.70 4.55
CA SER A 68 -6.14 -11.79 5.65
C SER A 68 -7.14 -10.63 5.64
N ARG A 69 -7.62 -10.25 6.84
CA ARG A 69 -8.53 -9.12 7.00
C ARG A 69 -8.13 -8.32 8.23
N HIS A 70 -8.12 -7.00 8.08
CA HIS A 70 -7.84 -6.09 9.17
C HIS A 70 -8.72 -4.84 9.08
N ASN A 71 -9.09 -4.29 10.23
CA ASN A 71 -9.72 -2.98 10.31
C ASN A 71 -8.74 -2.09 11.08
N TYR A 72 -8.03 -1.23 10.36
CA TYR A 72 -7.09 -0.29 10.93
C TYR A 72 -7.82 1.00 11.32
N LYS A 73 -7.43 1.63 12.43
CA LYS A 73 -7.97 2.92 12.87
C LYS A 73 -6.85 3.95 12.77
N ALA A 74 -6.94 4.82 11.77
CA ALA A 74 -5.95 5.87 11.61
C ALA A 74 -6.07 6.92 12.73
N GLU A 75 -4.92 7.38 13.21
CA GLU A 75 -4.83 8.48 14.16
C GLU A 75 -5.11 9.83 13.49
N GLU A 76 -4.66 9.98 12.24
CA GLU A 76 -4.93 11.15 11.43
C GLU A 76 -6.38 11.14 10.94
N ASN A 77 -6.99 12.33 10.91
CA ASN A 77 -8.33 12.50 10.35
C ASN A 77 -8.26 12.54 8.82
N ILE A 78 -8.28 11.37 8.18
CA ILE A 78 -8.04 11.20 6.74
C ILE A 78 -8.98 12.06 5.88
N LYS A 79 -10.17 12.36 6.38
CA LYS A 79 -11.16 13.21 5.70
C LYS A 79 -10.76 14.67 5.52
N ASP A 80 -9.83 15.16 6.32
CA ASP A 80 -9.35 16.54 6.24
C ASP A 80 -8.35 16.73 5.08
N TYR A 81 -8.02 15.64 4.39
CA TYR A 81 -7.01 15.60 3.33
C TYR A 81 -7.68 15.52 1.95
N PHE A 82 -7.03 16.13 0.95
CA PHE A 82 -7.32 15.82 -0.44
C PHE A 82 -6.66 14.49 -0.77
N SER A 83 -7.42 13.56 -1.36
CA SER A 83 -6.94 12.20 -1.56
C SER A 83 -7.34 11.62 -2.91
N ALA A 84 -6.57 10.62 -3.32
CA ALA A 84 -6.93 9.76 -4.44
C ALA A 84 -6.43 8.34 -4.16
N ASN A 85 -7.17 7.35 -4.67
CA ASN A 85 -6.87 5.94 -4.49
C ASN A 85 -6.80 5.23 -5.85
N PHE A 86 -6.07 4.12 -5.89
CA PHE A 86 -6.08 3.19 -7.01
C PHE A 86 -7.49 2.59 -7.09
N ALA A 87 -8.29 3.15 -8.00
CA ALA A 87 -9.72 2.90 -8.09
C ALA A 87 -10.05 2.18 -9.39
N GLY A 88 -10.60 0.97 -9.32
CA GLY A 88 -11.02 0.17 -10.47
C GLY A 88 -10.42 -1.24 -10.44
N ASP A 89 -10.90 -2.09 -11.34
CA ASP A 89 -10.39 -3.45 -11.51
C ASP A 89 -9.15 -3.43 -12.40
N TYR A 90 -8.01 -3.11 -11.81
CA TYR A 90 -6.71 -3.04 -12.49
C TYR A 90 -5.76 -4.14 -12.02
N ASP A 91 -5.07 -4.75 -12.98
CA ASP A 91 -3.92 -5.61 -12.71
C ASP A 91 -2.76 -4.75 -12.22
N LEU A 92 -2.44 -4.86 -10.92
CA LEU A 92 -1.25 -4.22 -10.36
C LEU A 92 -0.06 -5.19 -10.41
N GLU A 93 1.02 -4.73 -11.01
CA GLU A 93 2.27 -5.49 -11.02
C GLU A 93 3.21 -5.00 -9.92
N ILE A 94 3.47 -5.86 -8.94
CA ILE A 94 4.36 -5.57 -7.81
C ILE A 94 5.64 -6.40 -7.96
N GLU A 95 6.78 -5.75 -7.83
CA GLU A 95 8.11 -6.37 -7.88
C GLU A 95 8.69 -6.52 -6.48
N LYS A 96 9.36 -7.64 -6.23
CA LYS A 96 10.07 -7.90 -4.97
C LYS A 96 11.00 -6.73 -4.59
N GLY A 97 10.92 -6.31 -3.33
CA GLY A 97 11.76 -5.25 -2.76
C GLY A 97 11.36 -3.83 -3.17
N LYS A 98 10.27 -3.66 -3.93
CA LYS A 98 9.67 -2.35 -4.24
C LYS A 98 8.37 -2.17 -3.49
N ARG A 99 8.08 -0.92 -3.14
CA ARG A 99 6.81 -0.49 -2.53
C ARG A 99 6.03 0.31 -3.55
N VAL A 100 4.77 0.00 -3.75
CA VAL A 100 3.91 0.67 -4.71
C VAL A 100 2.83 1.47 -3.99
N CYS A 101 2.67 2.73 -4.35
CA CYS A 101 1.64 3.62 -3.82
C CYS A 101 0.25 3.21 -4.33
N LEU A 102 -0.69 2.91 -3.43
CA LEU A 102 -2.08 2.60 -3.75
C LEU A 102 -3.04 3.74 -3.41
N TYR A 103 -2.61 4.61 -2.53
CA TYR A 103 -3.40 5.71 -2.02
C TYR A 103 -2.47 6.81 -1.56
N TYR A 104 -2.91 8.05 -1.72
CA TYR A 104 -2.32 9.17 -1.02
C TYR A 104 -3.39 10.11 -0.48
N ALA A 105 -3.02 10.87 0.54
CA ALA A 105 -3.76 12.00 1.07
C ALA A 105 -2.79 13.12 1.44
N THR A 106 -3.10 14.39 1.15
CA THR A 106 -2.29 15.54 1.62
C THR A 106 -3.08 16.67 2.22
N SER A 107 -2.44 17.37 3.18
CA SER A 107 -2.90 18.64 3.71
C SER A 107 -2.37 19.78 2.82
N GLY A 108 -3.25 20.46 2.10
CA GLY A 108 -2.90 21.59 1.22
C GLY A 108 -3.44 21.49 -0.20
N ASN A 109 -2.69 21.99 -1.19
CA ASN A 109 -3.09 21.91 -2.60
C ASN A 109 -3.08 20.44 -3.06
N GLY A 110 -4.14 20.03 -3.75
CA GLY A 110 -4.28 18.66 -4.25
C GLY A 110 -3.08 18.24 -5.11
N ILE A 111 -2.61 17.01 -4.90
CA ILE A 111 -1.54 16.42 -5.71
C ILE A 111 -2.12 15.93 -7.04
N SER A 112 -1.24 15.70 -8.01
CA SER A 112 -1.58 14.92 -9.19
C SER A 112 -1.95 13.48 -8.80
N SER A 113 -3.06 12.96 -9.34
CA SER A 113 -3.43 11.54 -9.23
C SER A 113 -2.41 10.58 -9.87
N ASN A 114 -1.38 11.11 -10.56
CA ASN A 114 -0.36 10.32 -11.25
C ASN A 114 0.54 9.51 -10.31
N VAL A 115 0.63 9.85 -9.02
CA VAL A 115 1.49 9.13 -8.07
C VAL A 115 1.00 7.73 -7.72
N ILE A 116 -0.26 7.41 -8.05
CA ILE A 116 -0.85 6.11 -7.74
C ILE A 116 -0.30 5.06 -8.72
N GLY A 117 0.06 3.89 -8.19
CA GLY A 117 0.69 2.81 -8.93
C GLY A 117 2.19 3.01 -9.13
N MET A 118 2.75 4.12 -8.65
CA MET A 118 4.19 4.39 -8.72
C MET A 118 4.95 3.73 -7.56
N ASP A 119 6.23 3.47 -7.80
CA ASP A 119 7.19 3.11 -6.76
C ASP A 119 7.31 4.25 -5.73
N MET A 120 7.22 3.95 -4.44
CA MET A 120 7.38 4.90 -3.34
C MET A 120 8.71 5.65 -3.40
N ASP A 121 9.74 5.06 -3.99
CA ASP A 121 11.06 5.70 -4.16
C ASP A 121 11.17 6.58 -5.42
N SER A 122 10.09 6.72 -6.20
CA SER A 122 10.05 7.58 -7.38
C SER A 122 10.25 9.06 -7.05
N GLU A 123 10.84 9.81 -7.99
CA GLU A 123 11.05 11.24 -7.85
C GLU A 123 9.72 12.00 -7.66
N GLU A 124 8.64 11.57 -8.33
CA GLU A 124 7.33 12.19 -8.18
C GLU A 124 6.74 12.05 -6.77
N ILE A 125 6.90 10.88 -6.13
CA ILE A 125 6.47 10.69 -4.73
C ILE A 125 7.34 11.48 -3.77
N LYS A 126 8.67 11.53 -3.99
CA LYS A 126 9.59 12.35 -3.19
C LYS A 126 9.26 13.83 -3.28
N GLU A 127 9.00 14.34 -4.49
CA GLU A 127 8.56 15.71 -4.70
C GLU A 127 7.24 15.99 -3.99
N THR A 128 6.31 15.04 -4.04
CA THR A 128 5.01 15.12 -3.37
C THR A 128 5.16 15.27 -1.86
N ILE A 129 6.01 14.43 -1.25
CA ILE A 129 6.37 14.46 0.17
C ILE A 129 6.99 15.82 0.55
N ASN A 130 7.88 16.34 -0.29
CA ASN A 130 8.59 17.59 -0.01
C ASN A 130 7.73 18.85 -0.20
N LYS A 131 6.74 18.83 -1.10
CA LYS A 131 5.87 19.98 -1.40
C LYS A 131 4.71 20.12 -0.42
N SER A 132 4.34 19.04 0.26
CA SER A 132 3.15 18.98 1.11
C SER A 132 3.52 19.10 2.58
N LYS A 133 2.64 19.71 3.38
CA LYS A 133 2.88 19.84 4.82
C LYS A 133 2.75 18.48 5.51
N ASP A 134 1.65 17.78 5.24
CA ASP A 134 1.42 16.43 5.72
C ASP A 134 0.98 15.55 4.54
N CYS A 135 1.56 14.34 4.45
CA CYS A 135 1.17 13.31 3.50
C CYS A 135 0.84 12.02 4.23
N ILE A 136 -0.13 11.30 3.70
CA ILE A 136 -0.47 9.94 4.10
C ILE A 136 -0.40 9.09 2.84
N PHE A 137 0.20 7.91 2.93
CA PHE A 137 0.20 6.93 1.84
C PHE A 137 -0.30 5.57 2.36
N LEU A 138 -0.97 4.82 1.48
CA LEU A 138 -0.99 3.37 1.60
C LEU A 138 -0.07 2.80 0.52
N SER A 139 0.90 1.99 0.93
CA SER A 139 1.80 1.31 0.03
C SER A 139 1.68 -0.20 0.16
N ILE A 140 1.93 -0.92 -0.93
CA ILE A 140 1.99 -2.38 -0.93
C ILE A 140 3.38 -2.85 -1.37
N SER A 141 3.91 -3.85 -0.70
CA SER A 141 5.13 -4.54 -1.09
C SER A 141 4.96 -6.05 -1.07
N VAL A 142 5.87 -6.73 -1.76
CA VAL A 142 6.02 -8.17 -1.71
C VAL A 142 7.47 -8.54 -1.47
N ASP A 143 7.70 -9.52 -0.61
CA ASP A 143 9.02 -10.08 -0.32
C ASP A 143 8.98 -11.62 -0.25
N ASP A 144 10.17 -12.24 -0.33
CA ASP A 144 10.29 -13.68 -0.08
C ASP A 144 9.98 -13.98 1.38
N PHE A 145 9.23 -15.05 1.63
CA PHE A 145 9.01 -15.59 2.97
C PHE A 145 9.77 -16.91 3.15
N SER A 146 10.50 -17.03 4.24
CA SER A 146 11.11 -18.26 4.73
C SER A 146 11.05 -18.25 6.25
N GLU A 147 10.55 -19.34 6.85
CA GLU A 147 10.53 -19.55 8.31
C GLU A 147 11.92 -19.48 8.96
#